data_AF-A0A530EBS3-F1
#
_entry.id   AF-A0A530EBS3-F1
#
_cell.length_a   1.000
_cell.length_b   1.000
_cell.length_c   1.000
_cell.angle_alpha   90.00
_cell.angle_beta   90.00
_cell.angle_gamma   90.00
#
_symmetry.space_group_name_H-M   'P 1'
#
loop_
_entity.id
_entity.type
_entity.pdbx_description
1 polymer ?
#
loop_
_entity_poly.entity_id
_entity_poly.type
_entity_poly.pdbx_seq_one_letter_code
_entity_poly.pdbx_strand_id
1 'polypeptide(L)'
;MFPNYMRLAEQKIVGALIKKALGLGYLVSVYDGEEWSLKKSGDYEKITAEIAATDSTEFVFRKAEDGSKVGWLMLVHGNDEDVICDHTDNQLMNELVEGVDA
;
A
#
# COMPACT_ATOMS: atom_id res chain seq x y z
N MET A 1 4.74 -3.24 11.92
CA MET A 1 3.49 -3.52 12.66
C MET A 1 2.58 -2.35 12.40
N PHE A 2 1.29 -2.57 12.14
CA PHE A 2 0.34 -1.49 11.91
C PHE A 2 0.14 -0.61 13.14
N PRO A 3 -0.20 0.68 12.98
CA PRO A 3 -0.62 1.50 14.10
C PRO A 3 -1.82 0.89 14.83
N ASN A 4 -1.87 1.03 16.15
CA ASN A 4 -2.88 0.38 16.99
C ASN A 4 -4.32 0.92 16.77
N TYR A 5 -4.46 2.04 16.07
CA TYR A 5 -5.74 2.67 15.73
C TYR A 5 -6.27 2.29 14.34
N MET A 6 -5.46 1.63 13.49
CA MET A 6 -5.91 1.15 12.19
C MET A 6 -6.89 -0.03 12.37
N ARG A 7 -7.98 -0.09 11.62
CA ARG A 7 -9.03 -1.10 11.85
C ARG A 7 -8.59 -2.48 11.37
N LEU A 8 -9.08 -3.55 12.01
CA LEU A 8 -8.65 -4.92 11.70
C LEU A 8 -9.00 -5.37 10.28
N ALA A 9 -10.12 -4.90 9.70
CA ALA A 9 -10.48 -5.18 8.31
C ALA A 9 -9.42 -4.60 7.35
N GLU A 10 -9.09 -3.32 7.55
CA GLU A 10 -8.09 -2.60 6.76
C GLU A 10 -6.71 -3.23 6.89
N GLN A 11 -6.28 -3.59 8.11
CA GLN A 11 -5.00 -4.26 8.35
C GLN A 11 -4.87 -5.57 7.57
N LYS A 12 -5.96 -6.33 7.40
CA LYS A 12 -5.95 -7.58 6.63
C LYS A 12 -5.75 -7.30 5.14
N ILE A 13 -6.55 -6.39 4.58
CA ILE A 13 -6.51 -6.00 3.16
C ILE A 13 -5.15 -5.40 2.82
N VAL A 14 -4.76 -4.35 3.53
CA VAL A 14 -3.49 -3.63 3.30
C VAL A 14 -2.29 -4.54 3.57
N GLY A 15 -2.38 -5.41 4.58
CA GLY A 15 -1.34 -6.39 4.87
C GLY A 15 -1.16 -7.42 3.76
N ALA A 16 -2.25 -7.93 3.19
CA ALA A 16 -2.22 -8.85 2.05
C ALA A 16 -1.65 -8.17 0.80
N LEU A 17 -2.09 -6.94 0.53
CA LEU A 17 -1.62 -6.11 -0.57
C LEU A 17 -0.11 -5.86 -0.53
N ILE A 18 0.44 -5.44 0.62
CA ILE A 18 1.88 -5.20 0.76
C ILE A 18 2.66 -6.51 0.58
N LYS A 19 2.21 -7.61 1.20
CA LYS A 19 2.88 -8.92 1.04
C LYS A 19 2.89 -9.37 -0.41
N LYS A 20 1.78 -9.19 -1.14
CA LYS A 20 1.68 -9.51 -2.56
C LYS A 20 2.63 -8.65 -3.40
N ALA A 21 2.66 -7.34 -3.17
CA ALA A 21 3.58 -6.43 -3.86
C ALA A 21 5.05 -6.82 -3.64
N LEU A 22 5.44 -7.10 -2.38
CA LEU A 22 6.80 -7.54 -2.04
C LEU A 22 7.14 -8.89 -2.69
N GLY A 23 6.18 -9.83 -2.73
CA GLY A 23 6.34 -11.13 -3.39
C GLY A 23 6.52 -11.03 -4.91
N LEU A 24 5.96 -10.00 -5.55
CA LEU A 24 6.16 -9.66 -6.97
C LEU A 24 7.49 -8.91 -7.23
N GLY A 25 8.31 -8.69 -6.21
CA GLY A 25 9.57 -7.96 -6.32
C GLY A 25 9.38 -6.45 -6.46
N TYR A 26 8.28 -5.90 -5.94
CA TYR A 26 8.06 -4.46 -5.91
C TYR A 26 8.59 -3.84 -4.61
N LEU A 27 8.96 -2.57 -4.69
CA LEU A 27 9.26 -1.68 -3.58
C LEU A 27 8.10 -0.72 -3.39
N VAL A 28 7.82 -0.37 -2.13
CA VAL A 28 6.71 0.52 -1.75
C VAL A 28 7.26 1.83 -1.19
N SER A 29 6.79 2.95 -1.72
CA SER A 29 6.88 4.25 -1.07
C SER A 29 5.54 4.58 -0.42
N VAL A 30 5.58 5.24 0.74
CA VAL A 30 4.42 5.68 1.50
C VAL A 30 4.42 7.21 1.52
N TYR A 31 3.30 7.79 1.10
CA TYR A 31 3.01 9.22 1.23
C TYR A 31 1.80 9.36 2.15
N ASP A 32 1.93 10.17 3.19
CA ASP A 32 0.92 10.29 4.24
C ASP A 32 -0.10 11.40 3.98
N GLY A 33 -0.04 12.07 2.82
CA GLY A 33 -0.86 13.24 2.51
C GLY A 33 -0.09 14.56 2.60
N GLU A 34 1.02 14.60 3.32
CA GLU A 34 1.89 15.78 3.45
C GLU A 34 3.32 15.52 2.99
N GLU A 35 3.90 14.40 3.39
CA GLU A 35 5.26 14.03 3.04
C GLU A 35 5.44 12.54 2.71
N TRP A 36 6.61 12.25 2.15
CA TRP A 36 7.02 10.87 1.86
C TRP A 36 7.70 10.27 3.08
N SER A 37 6.92 9.75 4.02
CA SER A 37 7.38 9.10 5.25
C SER A 37 8.34 7.92 4.97
N LEU A 38 8.11 7.20 3.86
CA LEU A 38 8.96 6.10 3.43
C LEU A 38 9.12 6.07 1.91
N LYS A 39 10.34 5.80 1.42
CA LYS A 39 10.62 5.73 -0.02
C LYS A 39 11.26 4.41 -0.40
N LYS A 40 10.66 3.72 -1.39
CA LYS A 40 11.22 2.52 -2.05
C LYS A 40 11.67 1.43 -1.06
N SER A 41 10.83 1.10 -0.10
CA SER A 41 11.11 0.07 0.89
C SER A 41 10.67 -1.31 0.41
N GLY A 42 11.49 -2.33 0.69
CA GLY A 42 11.12 -3.74 0.60
C GLY A 42 10.84 -4.38 1.97
N ASP A 43 10.78 -3.56 3.03
CA ASP A 43 10.65 -4.00 4.42
C ASP A 43 9.20 -3.83 4.87
N TYR A 44 8.50 -4.96 5.06
CA TYR A 44 7.09 -5.01 5.47
C TYR A 44 6.84 -4.27 6.79
N GLU A 45 7.74 -4.39 7.77
CA GLU A 45 7.55 -3.80 9.08
C GLU A 45 7.69 -2.28 9.03
N LYS A 46 8.65 -1.78 8.24
CA LYS A 46 8.79 -0.33 7.99
C LYS A 46 7.61 0.22 7.21
N ILE A 47 7.13 -0.48 6.18
CA ILE A 47 5.97 -0.03 5.40
C ILE A 47 4.74 0.06 6.32
N THR A 48 4.48 -1.00 7.09
CA THR A 48 3.27 -1.02 7.94
C THR A 48 3.29 -0.03 9.10
N ALA A 49 4.47 0.38 9.57
CA ALA A 49 4.59 1.39 10.62
C ALA A 49 4.23 2.81 10.16
N GLU A 50 4.34 3.11 8.87
CA GLU A 50 4.21 4.47 8.30
C GLU A 50 2.82 4.73 7.66
N ILE A 51 1.88 3.79 7.79
CA ILE A 51 0.53 3.88 7.22
C ILE A 51 -0.41 4.58 8.20
N ALA A 52 -1.47 5.23 7.70
CA ALA A 52 -2.55 5.82 8.49
C ALA A 52 -2.10 6.94 9.44
N ALA A 53 -1.01 7.63 9.11
CA ALA A 53 -0.61 8.85 9.82
C ALA A 53 -1.63 10.00 9.61
N THR A 54 -2.40 9.96 8.51
CA THR A 54 -3.57 10.80 8.26
C THR A 54 -4.75 9.94 7.81
N ASP A 55 -5.88 10.55 7.46
CA ASP A 55 -7.08 9.87 6.95
C ASP A 55 -6.86 9.20 5.58
N SER A 56 -5.75 9.48 4.89
CA SER A 56 -5.39 8.81 3.64
C SER A 56 -3.92 8.40 3.59
N THR A 57 -3.61 7.41 2.76
CA THR A 57 -2.23 7.03 2.48
C THR A 57 -2.11 6.68 1.01
N GLU A 58 -1.14 7.25 0.32
CA GLU A 58 -0.80 6.84 -1.04
C GLU A 58 0.39 5.90 -1.02
N PHE A 59 0.26 4.80 -1.77
CA PHE A 59 1.40 3.95 -2.10
C PHE A 59 1.86 4.20 -3.52
N VAL A 60 3.18 4.23 -3.71
CA VAL A 60 3.79 4.14 -5.04
C VAL A 60 4.63 2.88 -5.12
N PHE A 61 4.33 2.05 -6.12
CA PHE A 61 5.04 0.81 -6.38
C PHE A 61 6.06 0.98 -7.49
N ARG A 62 7.23 0.38 -7.28
CA ARG A 62 8.31 0.34 -8.27
C ARG A 62 8.91 -1.05 -8.33
N LYS A 63 9.33 -1.52 -9.51
CA LYS A 63 10.07 -2.78 -9.61
C LYS A 63 11.42 -2.63 -8.90
N ALA A 64 11.82 -3.61 -8.09
CA ALA A 64 13.12 -3.60 -7.43
C ALA A 64 14.29 -3.74 -8.41
N GLU A 65 14.06 -4.40 -9.55
CA GLU A 65 15.06 -4.67 -10.58
C GLU A 65 15.61 -3.40 -11.23
N ASP A 66 14.74 -2.50 -11.68
CA ASP A 66 15.11 -1.34 -12.50
C ASP A 66 14.58 0.00 -11.95
N GLY A 67 13.79 -0.02 -10.87
CA GLY A 67 13.18 1.17 -10.28
C GLY A 67 12.03 1.79 -11.09
N SER A 68 11.61 1.14 -12.19
CA SER A 68 10.49 1.58 -13.02
C SER A 68 9.20 1.65 -12.20
N LYS A 69 8.36 2.66 -12.49
CA LYS A 69 7.08 2.84 -11.79
C LYS A 69 6.09 1.80 -12.29
N VAL A 70 5.53 1.01 -11.37
CA VAL A 70 4.43 0.06 -11.65
C VAL A 70 3.10 0.83 -11.64
N GLY A 71 2.89 1.63 -10.59
CA GLY A 71 1.68 2.41 -10.41
C GLY A 71 1.63 3.03 -9.02
N TRP A 72 0.46 3.53 -8.68
CA TRP A 72 0.14 4.05 -7.35
C TRP A 72 -1.27 3.60 -6.94
N LEU A 73 -1.56 3.66 -5.64
CA LEU A 73 -2.88 3.40 -5.08
C LEU A 73 -3.18 4.37 -3.92
N MET A 74 -4.47 4.65 -3.68
CA MET A 74 -4.97 5.44 -2.56
C MET A 74 -5.67 4.55 -1.54
N LEU A 75 -5.24 4.67 -0.29
CA LEU A 75 -5.94 4.13 0.87
C LEU A 75 -6.71 5.27 1.56
N VAL A 76 -7.98 5.05 1.89
CA VAL A 76 -8.77 5.95 2.74
C VAL A 76 -9.12 5.20 4.02
N HIS A 77 -8.55 5.66 5.14
CA HIS A 77 -8.67 4.99 6.42
C HIS A 77 -10.02 5.32 7.07
N GLY A 78 -10.56 4.35 7.81
CA GLY A 78 -11.91 4.37 8.34
C GLY A 78 -12.98 3.83 7.39
N ASN A 79 -12.60 3.31 6.21
CA ASN A 79 -13.49 2.80 5.18
C ASN A 79 -13.60 1.26 5.14
N ASP A 80 -13.01 0.57 6.13
CA ASP A 80 -13.15 -0.88 6.34
C ASP A 80 -12.82 -1.72 5.09
N GLU A 81 -13.77 -2.47 4.54
CA GLU A 81 -13.55 -3.32 3.36
C GLU A 81 -13.21 -2.51 2.10
N ASP A 82 -13.63 -1.24 2.04
CA ASP A 82 -13.42 -0.33 0.92
C ASP A 82 -12.20 0.58 1.12
N VAL A 83 -11.21 0.15 1.93
CA VAL A 83 -10.01 0.95 2.23
C VAL A 83 -9.19 1.29 0.98
N ILE A 84 -9.16 0.40 -0.03
CA ILE A 84 -8.56 0.68 -1.33
C ILE A 84 -9.55 1.53 -2.14
N CYS A 85 -9.30 2.83 -2.21
CA CYS A 85 -10.24 3.79 -2.79
C CYS A 85 -10.02 4.01 -4.30
N ASP A 86 -8.76 4.03 -4.74
CA ASP A 86 -8.39 4.24 -6.15
C ASP A 86 -7.01 3.65 -6.45
N HIS A 87 -6.73 3.37 -7.72
CA HIS A 87 -5.39 2.98 -8.18
C HIS A 87 -5.16 3.34 -9.65
N THR A 88 -3.91 3.28 -10.08
CA THR A 88 -3.59 3.44 -11.50
C THR A 88 -4.29 2.35 -12.33
N ASP A 89 -5.03 2.74 -13.36
CA ASP A 89 -5.64 1.79 -14.31
C ASP A 89 -4.57 1.23 -15.27
N ASN A 90 -3.96 0.11 -14.86
CA ASN A 90 -3.09 -0.69 -15.71
C ASN A 90 -3.08 -2.15 -15.25
N GLN A 91 -2.64 -3.05 -16.14
CA GLN A 91 -2.66 -4.49 -15.88
C GLN A 91 -1.93 -4.90 -14.60
N LEU A 92 -0.76 -4.35 -14.32
CA LEU A 92 0.04 -4.74 -13.15
C LEU A 92 -0.61 -4.32 -11.83
N MET A 93 -1.27 -3.16 -11.82
CA MET A 93 -2.01 -2.69 -10.65
C MET A 93 -3.32 -3.45 -10.46
N ASN A 94 -4.03 -3.77 -11.55
CA ASN A 94 -5.22 -4.61 -11.52
C ASN A 94 -4.89 -6.00 -10.94
N GLU A 95 -3.82 -6.63 -11.44
CA GLU A 95 -3.30 -7.89 -10.93
C GLU A 95 -2.88 -7.79 -9.45
N LEU A 96 -2.38 -6.63 -9.00
CA LEU A 96 -1.99 -6.42 -7.61
C LEU A 96 -3.21 -6.32 -6.68
N VAL A 97 -4.23 -5.55 -7.04
CA VAL A 97 -5.43 -5.35 -6.22
C VAL A 97 -6.41 -6.53 -6.27
N GLU A 98 -6.37 -7.35 -7.33
CA GLU A 98 -7.28 -8.50 -7.45
C GLU A 98 -7.10 -9.50 -6.30
N GLY A 99 -8.19 -9.81 -5.60
CA GLY A 99 -8.21 -10.84 -4.56
C GLY A 99 -7.51 -10.45 -3.26
N VAL A 100 -7.31 -9.15 -2.99
CA VAL A 100 -6.93 -8.65 -1.65
C VAL A 100 -8.12 -8.15 -0.82
N ASP A 101 -9.34 -8.34 -1.33
CA ASP A 101 -10.60 -7.98 -0.67
C ASP A 101 -10.94 -8.98 0.46
N ALA A 102 -11.80 -8.57 1.40
CA ALA A 102 -12.22 -9.38 2.54
C ALA A 102 -13.19 -10.51 2.20
#